data_AF-A0ABD7Z778-F1
#
_entry.id   AF-A0ABD7Z778-F1
#
_cell.length_a   1.000
_cell.length_b   1.000
_cell.length_c   1.000
_cell.angle_alpha   90.00
_cell.angle_beta   90.00
_cell.angle_gamma   90.00
#
_symmetry.space_group_name_H-M   'P 1'
#
loop_
_entity.id
_entity.type
_entity.pdbx_description
1 polymer ?
#
loop_
_entity_poly.entity_id
_entity_poly.type
_entity_poly.pdbx_seq_one_letter_code
_entity_poly.pdbx_strand_id
1 'polypeptide(L)'
;MKTDRCHWNHKDNQSVRGYRRLTFIITMLVLALAVGACNKVDGPKSGSSASKQITSTSVSDSRSRSASKDATTQPANKNDDATQTKNLTSIITDYQKYDYLSGNYINSTRSALPDILNFKNGTFTTHNALGSAYTNHFDQVIRHPDGSLIINVTGQFDYPDPQDHSQKKAMIVHFSLLLAPAGTQIQKNWQTSEPMTDTTDSQHARFAIATSDDDGKTFNMAPAYAGFAVNNSTVLSVKR
;
A
#
# COMPACT_ATOMS: atom_id res chain seq x y z
N MET A 1 -22.55 50.50 -41.68
CA MET A 1 -23.12 49.51 -40.73
C MET A 1 -22.01 48.52 -40.38
N LYS A 2 -21.55 48.52 -39.14
CA LYS A 2 -20.48 47.63 -38.63
C LYS A 2 -21.14 46.44 -37.93
N THR A 3 -20.75 45.24 -38.31
CA THR A 3 -21.13 43.99 -37.63
C THR A 3 -20.15 43.71 -36.49
N ASP A 4 -20.64 43.73 -35.26
CA ASP A 4 -19.89 43.32 -34.07
C ASP A 4 -19.78 41.78 -34.02
N ARG A 5 -18.53 41.30 -33.92
CA ARG A 5 -18.22 39.88 -33.64
C ARG A 5 -18.10 39.71 -32.12
N CYS A 6 -19.03 38.97 -31.53
CA CYS A 6 -18.90 38.48 -30.15
C CYS A 6 -17.78 37.42 -30.08
N HIS A 7 -16.70 37.75 -29.38
CA HIS A 7 -15.66 36.81 -29.00
C HIS A 7 -16.13 36.07 -27.73
N TRP A 8 -16.52 34.80 -27.85
CA TRP A 8 -16.82 33.97 -26.68
C TRP A 8 -15.52 33.40 -26.10
N ASN A 9 -15.25 33.71 -24.84
CA ASN A 9 -14.12 33.20 -24.06
C ASN A 9 -14.33 31.71 -23.74
N HIS A 10 -13.35 30.88 -24.12
CA HIS A 10 -13.38 29.43 -23.94
C HIS A 10 -12.79 28.95 -22.60
N LYS A 11 -12.68 29.82 -21.58
CA LYS A 11 -11.91 29.54 -20.35
C LYS A 11 -12.70 29.04 -19.13
N ASP A 12 -14.03 29.09 -19.15
CA ASP A 12 -14.78 28.88 -17.89
C ASP A 12 -15.29 27.44 -17.66
N ASN A 13 -15.07 26.52 -18.59
CA ASN A 13 -15.64 25.15 -18.51
C ASN A 13 -14.69 24.07 -17.96
N GLN A 14 -13.43 24.39 -17.64
CA GLN A 14 -12.50 23.42 -17.02
C GLN A 14 -12.53 23.43 -15.49
N SER A 15 -12.92 24.55 -14.86
CA SER A 15 -12.92 24.70 -13.41
C SER A 15 -13.97 23.80 -12.73
N VAL A 16 -15.17 23.69 -13.29
CA VAL A 16 -16.30 22.98 -12.66
C VAL A 16 -16.11 21.44 -12.62
N ARG A 17 -15.27 20.88 -13.50
CA ARG A 17 -14.98 19.43 -13.51
C ARG A 17 -13.96 19.01 -12.44
N GLY A 18 -13.08 19.90 -12.00
CA GLY A 18 -12.10 19.64 -10.94
C GLY A 18 -12.74 19.58 -9.54
N TYR A 19 -13.66 20.50 -9.26
CA TYR A 19 -14.31 20.58 -7.94
C TYR A 19 -15.20 19.37 -7.63
N ARG A 20 -15.87 18.79 -8.63
CA ARG A 20 -16.68 17.57 -8.43
C ARG A 20 -15.84 16.35 -8.05
N ARG A 21 -14.55 16.28 -8.40
CA ARG A 21 -13.68 15.14 -8.05
C ARG A 21 -13.05 15.28 -6.66
N LEU A 22 -12.84 16.51 -6.19
CA LEU A 22 -12.29 16.77 -4.86
C LEU A 22 -13.31 16.45 -3.75
N THR A 23 -14.61 16.73 -4.00
CA THR A 23 -15.66 16.43 -3.02
C THR A 23 -15.78 14.93 -2.76
N PHE A 24 -15.62 14.08 -3.79
CA PHE A 24 -15.75 12.62 -3.65
C PHE A 24 -14.66 11.98 -2.76
N ILE A 25 -13.41 12.44 -2.86
CA ILE A 25 -12.28 11.90 -2.07
C ILE A 25 -12.46 12.25 -0.59
N ILE A 26 -12.91 13.48 -0.29
CA ILE A 26 -13.18 13.91 1.09
C ILE A 26 -14.44 13.21 1.64
N THR A 27 -15.51 13.05 0.85
CA THR A 27 -16.72 12.33 1.32
C THR A 27 -16.49 10.84 1.54
N MET A 28 -15.59 10.17 0.79
CA MET A 28 -15.26 8.75 1.04
C MET A 28 -14.42 8.55 2.30
N LEU A 29 -13.56 9.51 2.65
CA LEU A 29 -12.83 9.50 3.92
C LEU A 29 -13.79 9.63 5.13
N VAL A 30 -14.84 10.44 4.98
CA VAL A 30 -15.90 10.59 6.01
C VAL A 30 -16.84 9.38 6.05
N LEU A 31 -17.13 8.73 4.92
CA LEU A 31 -17.99 7.54 4.88
C LEU A 31 -17.30 6.30 5.47
N ALA A 32 -15.97 6.18 5.33
CA ALA A 32 -15.18 5.14 5.99
C ALA A 32 -15.18 5.28 7.53
N LEU A 33 -15.29 6.52 8.05
CA LEU A 33 -15.42 6.78 9.49
C LEU A 33 -16.82 6.46 10.02
N ALA A 34 -17.87 6.58 9.21
CA ALA A 34 -19.26 6.32 9.63
C ALA A 34 -19.58 4.81 9.77
N VAL A 35 -18.97 3.94 8.96
CA VAL A 35 -19.20 2.48 9.04
C VAL A 35 -18.50 1.85 10.25
N GLY A 36 -17.47 2.49 10.81
CA GLY A 36 -16.77 2.04 12.01
C GLY A 36 -17.49 2.29 13.34
N ALA A 37 -18.53 3.14 13.36
CA ALA A 37 -19.15 3.61 14.60
C ALA A 37 -20.44 2.86 15.03
N CYS A 38 -20.94 1.89 14.25
CA CYS A 38 -22.23 1.25 14.52
C CYS A 38 -22.20 -0.24 14.92
N ASN A 39 -21.04 -0.88 15.01
CA ASN A 39 -20.97 -2.26 15.53
C ASN A 39 -20.71 -2.27 17.04
N LYS A 40 -21.73 -1.93 17.84
CA LYS A 40 -21.83 -2.45 19.20
C LYS A 40 -22.21 -3.93 19.11
N VAL A 41 -21.25 -4.82 19.29
CA VAL A 41 -21.50 -6.24 19.50
C VAL A 41 -21.34 -6.51 20.99
N ASP A 42 -22.44 -6.92 21.61
CA ASP A 42 -22.47 -7.43 22.98
C ASP A 42 -21.45 -8.57 23.14
N GLY A 43 -20.56 -8.42 24.10
CA GLY A 43 -19.45 -9.34 24.30
C GLY A 43 -19.91 -10.73 24.78
N PRO A 44 -19.36 -11.82 24.24
CA PRO A 44 -19.39 -13.10 24.93
C PRO A 44 -18.34 -13.12 26.05
N LYS A 45 -18.78 -13.67 27.18
CA LYS A 45 -18.01 -13.89 28.41
C LYS A 45 -16.66 -14.56 28.18
N SER A 46 -15.70 -14.11 28.98
CA SER A 46 -14.38 -14.68 29.27
C SER A 46 -14.27 -16.20 29.06
N GLY A 47 -13.40 -16.58 28.12
CA GLY A 47 -12.86 -17.92 27.96
C GLY A 47 -11.39 -17.79 27.58
N SER A 48 -10.51 -18.15 28.51
CA SER A 48 -9.05 -18.18 28.36
C SER A 48 -8.60 -19.00 27.15
N SER A 49 -7.80 -18.40 26.25
CA SER A 49 -6.83 -19.12 25.42
C SER A 49 -5.87 -18.14 24.71
N ALA A 50 -4.57 -18.36 24.94
CA ALA A 50 -3.40 -17.99 24.16
C ALA A 50 -3.35 -16.59 23.50
N SER A 51 -2.40 -15.77 23.97
CA SER A 51 -1.93 -14.56 23.31
C SER A 51 -1.63 -14.80 21.83
N LYS A 52 -2.56 -14.42 20.94
CA LYS A 52 -2.30 -14.24 19.51
C LYS A 52 -1.44 -12.99 19.38
N GLN A 53 -0.17 -13.19 19.07
CA GLN A 53 0.76 -12.11 18.71
C GLN A 53 0.23 -11.39 17.45
N ILE A 54 -0.41 -10.24 17.66
CA ILE A 54 -0.85 -9.32 16.60
C ILE A 54 0.43 -8.82 15.92
N THR A 55 0.71 -9.31 14.72
CA THR A 55 1.89 -8.88 13.96
C THR A 55 1.50 -7.65 13.15
N SER A 56 1.60 -6.48 13.78
CA SER A 56 1.71 -5.23 13.03
C SER A 56 3.01 -5.30 12.21
N THR A 57 2.96 -4.86 10.95
CA THR A 57 4.16 -4.71 10.12
C THR A 57 4.87 -3.42 10.56
N SER A 58 5.60 -3.51 11.67
CA SER A 58 6.40 -2.40 12.17
C SER A 58 7.70 -2.27 11.38
N VAL A 59 8.02 -1.06 10.96
CA VAL A 59 9.35 -0.75 10.43
C VAL A 59 10.31 -0.79 11.61
N SER A 60 11.22 -1.76 11.63
CA SER A 60 12.26 -1.84 12.65
C SER A 60 13.40 -0.90 12.25
N ASP A 61 13.68 0.13 13.06
CA ASP A 61 14.83 1.02 12.90
C ASP A 61 16.15 0.23 13.07
N SER A 62 16.70 -0.32 11.99
CA SER A 62 18.02 -0.96 12.03
C SER A 62 19.12 0.08 11.85
N ARG A 63 19.43 0.82 12.93
CA ARG A 63 20.76 1.46 13.11
C ARG A 63 21.48 0.79 14.28
N SER A 64 21.88 -0.46 14.08
CA SER A 64 22.69 -1.20 15.05
C SER A 64 24.16 -0.82 14.88
N ARG A 65 24.67 0.02 15.79
CA ARG A 65 26.11 0.18 16.03
C ARG A 65 26.70 -1.17 16.44
N SER A 66 27.79 -1.55 15.78
CA SER A 66 28.62 -2.70 16.10
C SER A 66 29.09 -2.65 17.56
N ALA A 67 28.85 -3.72 18.30
CA ALA A 67 29.57 -4.04 19.51
C ALA A 67 29.87 -5.54 19.51
N SER A 68 31.09 -5.88 19.10
CA SER A 68 31.69 -7.19 19.26
C SER A 68 31.72 -7.58 20.75
N LYS A 69 31.35 -8.83 21.05
CA LYS A 69 31.92 -9.57 22.18
C LYS A 69 31.83 -11.07 21.90
N ASP A 70 33.01 -11.65 21.74
CA ASP A 70 33.33 -13.07 21.69
C ASP A 70 33.03 -13.81 23.01
N ALA A 71 33.03 -15.14 22.89
CA ALA A 71 33.25 -16.22 23.88
C ALA A 71 32.01 -17.11 24.12
N THR A 72 32.00 -18.46 24.04
CA THR A 72 32.98 -19.50 23.68
C THR A 72 32.20 -20.80 23.39
N THR A 73 32.76 -21.63 22.50
CA THR A 73 32.49 -23.02 22.08
C THR A 73 31.97 -24.04 23.11
N GLN A 74 31.06 -24.94 22.67
CA GLN A 74 31.38 -26.37 22.44
C GLN A 74 30.33 -27.10 21.55
N PRO A 75 30.71 -28.17 20.81
CA PRO A 75 29.96 -28.72 19.69
C PRO A 75 29.23 -30.06 19.98
N ALA A 76 28.47 -30.49 18.96
CA ALA A 76 27.92 -31.84 18.69
C ALA A 76 26.45 -32.11 19.07
N ASN A 77 25.58 -32.24 18.07
CA ASN A 77 25.31 -33.56 17.49
C ASN A 77 24.64 -33.47 16.11
N LYS A 78 25.10 -34.34 15.20
CA LYS A 78 24.50 -34.63 13.90
C LYS A 78 23.35 -35.60 14.07
N ASN A 79 22.16 -35.18 13.69
CA ASN A 79 21.12 -35.90 12.92
C ASN A 79 19.73 -35.48 13.39
N ASP A 80 18.84 -35.42 12.40
CA ASP A 80 17.40 -35.24 12.48
C ASP A 80 16.93 -33.82 12.81
N ASP A 81 16.76 -33.00 11.76
CA ASP A 81 15.42 -32.84 11.20
C ASP A 81 15.55 -32.18 9.84
N ALA A 82 14.92 -32.75 8.81
CA ALA A 82 14.73 -32.02 7.57
C ALA A 82 13.90 -30.80 7.94
N THR A 83 14.53 -29.63 8.00
CA THR A 83 13.89 -28.38 8.40
C THR A 83 12.70 -28.17 7.48
N GLN A 84 11.51 -28.55 7.96
CA GLN A 84 10.26 -27.96 7.52
C GLN A 84 10.51 -26.47 7.66
N THR A 85 10.82 -25.82 6.56
CA THR A 85 11.01 -24.39 6.51
C THR A 85 9.62 -23.85 6.77
N LYS A 86 9.33 -23.60 8.05
CA LYS A 86 8.06 -23.04 8.51
C LYS A 86 7.90 -21.78 7.66
N ASN A 87 6.93 -21.79 6.74
CA ASN A 87 6.68 -20.65 5.87
C ASN A 87 6.26 -19.51 6.79
N LEU A 88 7.22 -18.66 7.15
CA LEU A 88 7.07 -17.54 8.05
C LEU A 88 7.09 -16.26 7.24
N THR A 89 6.41 -15.24 7.75
CA THR A 89 6.56 -13.87 7.27
C THR A 89 8.02 -13.46 7.42
N SER A 90 8.63 -12.92 6.36
CA SER A 90 10.06 -12.58 6.34
C SER A 90 10.31 -11.23 5.69
N ILE A 91 11.26 -10.46 6.23
CA ILE A 91 11.74 -9.23 5.61
C ILE A 91 12.66 -9.62 4.45
N ILE A 92 12.47 -8.98 3.29
CA ILE A 92 13.28 -9.17 2.10
C ILE A 92 14.26 -8.02 1.97
N THR A 93 15.56 -8.34 1.94
CA THR A 93 16.64 -7.37 1.72
C THR A 93 17.02 -7.22 0.25
N ASP A 94 17.03 -8.32 -0.51
CA ASP A 94 17.17 -8.33 -1.97
C ASP A 94 15.77 -8.34 -2.62
N TYR A 95 15.14 -7.16 -2.65
CA TYR A 95 13.82 -7.01 -3.29
C TYR A 95 13.93 -6.92 -4.81
N GLN A 96 15.12 -6.68 -5.37
CA GLN A 96 15.36 -6.59 -6.80
C GLN A 96 15.04 -7.89 -7.53
N LYS A 97 15.12 -9.05 -6.85
CA LYS A 97 14.67 -10.33 -7.40
C LYS A 97 13.19 -10.36 -7.82
N TYR A 98 12.37 -9.42 -7.36
CA TYR A 98 10.98 -9.24 -7.75
C TYR A 98 10.79 -8.31 -8.96
N ASP A 99 11.84 -8.02 -9.74
CA ASP A 99 11.73 -7.15 -10.92
C ASP A 99 10.71 -7.65 -11.97
N TYR A 100 10.39 -8.94 -11.98
CA TYR A 100 9.31 -9.48 -12.80
C TYR A 100 7.91 -8.95 -12.42
N LEU A 101 7.76 -8.33 -11.24
CA LEU A 101 6.55 -7.65 -10.78
C LEU A 101 6.56 -6.15 -11.08
N SER A 102 7.66 -5.62 -11.63
CA SER A 102 7.76 -4.22 -12.06
C SER A 102 6.86 -3.97 -13.26
N GLY A 103 6.27 -2.77 -13.34
CA GLY A 103 5.47 -2.35 -14.48
C GLY A 103 4.41 -1.33 -14.16
N ASN A 104 3.54 -1.10 -15.14
CA ASN A 104 2.42 -0.17 -15.04
C ASN A 104 1.21 -0.90 -14.47
N TYR A 105 0.68 -0.43 -13.36
CA TYR A 105 -0.50 -0.94 -12.71
C TYR A 105 -1.66 0.04 -12.90
N ILE A 106 -2.82 -0.47 -13.31
CA ILE A 106 -4.00 0.33 -13.60
C ILE A 106 -5.12 -0.06 -12.66
N ASN A 107 -5.77 0.94 -12.07
CA ASN A 107 -7.04 0.77 -11.38
C ASN A 107 -8.07 1.63 -12.10
N SER A 108 -8.98 0.97 -12.82
CA SER A 108 -10.04 1.60 -13.63
C SER A 108 -10.99 2.48 -12.80
N THR A 109 -11.02 2.31 -11.47
CA THR A 109 -11.87 3.09 -10.57
C THR A 109 -11.17 4.30 -9.95
N ARG A 110 -9.82 4.32 -9.93
CA ARG A 110 -9.05 5.27 -9.11
C ARG A 110 -8.30 6.32 -9.93
N SER A 111 -7.72 5.96 -11.07
CA SER A 111 -6.87 6.87 -11.85
C SER A 111 -6.91 6.55 -13.34
N ALA A 112 -6.84 7.61 -14.16
CA ALA A 112 -6.67 7.48 -15.60
C ALA A 112 -5.21 7.19 -16.00
N LEU A 113 -4.25 7.50 -15.11
CA LEU A 113 -2.83 7.24 -15.31
C LEU A 113 -2.39 6.03 -14.46
N PRO A 114 -1.49 5.19 -14.98
CA PRO A 114 -1.00 4.02 -14.25
C PRO A 114 -0.12 4.43 -13.07
N ASP A 115 -0.17 3.65 -12.00
CA ASP A 115 0.89 3.63 -11.00
C ASP A 115 2.05 2.78 -11.53
N ILE A 116 3.30 3.16 -11.26
CA ILE A 116 4.47 2.46 -11.79
C ILE A 116 5.27 1.85 -10.64
N LEU A 117 5.30 0.53 -10.58
CA LEU A 117 6.10 -0.21 -9.61
C LEU A 117 7.43 -0.61 -10.24
N ASN A 118 8.55 -0.38 -9.55
CA ASN A 118 9.88 -0.74 -10.04
C ASN A 118 10.72 -1.30 -8.90
N PHE A 119 10.83 -2.64 -8.86
CA PHE A 119 11.63 -3.35 -7.87
C PHE A 119 13.13 -3.22 -8.10
N LYS A 120 13.59 -3.06 -9.35
CA LYS A 120 15.02 -2.83 -9.63
C LYS A 120 15.55 -1.59 -8.93
N ASN A 121 14.76 -0.52 -8.91
CA ASN A 121 15.12 0.77 -8.30
C ASN A 121 14.53 0.98 -6.90
N GLY A 122 13.65 0.09 -6.43
CA GLY A 122 12.98 0.22 -5.14
C GLY A 122 12.04 1.43 -5.09
N THR A 123 11.26 1.64 -6.16
CA THR A 123 10.41 2.83 -6.29
C THR A 123 8.97 2.50 -6.67
N PHE A 124 8.04 3.33 -6.20
CA PHE A 124 6.64 3.34 -6.62
C PHE A 124 6.26 4.76 -7.05
N THR A 125 5.87 4.93 -8.32
CA THR A 125 5.47 6.23 -8.86
C THR A 125 3.96 6.32 -8.96
N THR A 126 3.38 7.36 -8.35
CA THR A 126 1.95 7.68 -8.43
C THR A 126 1.75 8.98 -9.19
N HIS A 127 0.51 9.23 -9.62
CA HIS A 127 0.14 10.47 -10.29
C HIS A 127 -0.95 11.21 -9.51
N ASN A 128 -0.82 12.53 -9.38
CA ASN A 128 -1.91 13.35 -8.84
C ASN A 128 -3.01 13.59 -9.90
N ALA A 129 -4.09 14.25 -9.50
CA ALA A 129 -5.21 14.59 -10.38
C ALA A 129 -4.83 15.52 -11.56
N LEU A 130 -3.70 16.22 -11.47
CA LEU A 130 -3.16 17.09 -12.52
C LEU A 130 -2.19 16.36 -13.46
N GLY A 131 -1.90 15.08 -13.20
CA GLY A 131 -0.98 14.27 -13.97
C GLY A 131 0.49 14.42 -13.58
N SER A 132 0.81 15.18 -12.53
CA SER A 132 2.18 15.21 -11.99
C SER A 132 2.53 13.86 -11.39
N ALA A 133 3.68 13.32 -11.78
CA ALA A 133 4.24 12.09 -11.25
C ALA A 133 5.03 12.37 -9.96
N TYR A 134 4.92 11.47 -8.99
CA TYR A 134 5.67 11.50 -7.74
C TYR A 134 6.28 10.14 -7.50
N THR A 135 7.61 10.09 -7.45
CA THR A 135 8.37 8.88 -7.19
C THR A 135 8.59 8.73 -5.70
N ASN A 136 8.11 7.63 -5.15
CA ASN A 136 8.22 7.25 -3.75
C ASN A 136 9.18 6.06 -3.62
N HIS A 137 9.78 5.87 -2.45
CA HIS A 137 10.82 4.88 -2.23
C HIS A 137 10.36 3.77 -1.28
N PHE A 138 10.84 2.55 -1.53
CA PHE A 138 10.58 1.42 -0.63
C PHE A 138 11.41 1.58 0.65
N ASP A 139 10.75 1.52 1.79
CA ASP A 139 11.42 1.46 3.09
C ASP A 139 11.70 0.00 3.47
N GLN A 140 10.73 -0.87 3.18
CA GLN A 140 10.77 -2.26 3.58
C GLN A 140 9.91 -3.11 2.65
N VAL A 141 10.39 -4.32 2.33
CA VAL A 141 9.60 -5.35 1.65
C VAL A 141 9.50 -6.55 2.57
N ILE A 142 8.29 -7.07 2.77
CA ILE A 142 8.01 -8.23 3.60
C ILE A 142 7.28 -9.26 2.72
N ARG A 143 7.67 -10.52 2.79
CA ARG A 143 6.98 -11.63 2.12
C ARG A 143 6.16 -12.42 3.13
N HIS A 144 4.89 -12.65 2.80
CA HIS A 144 4.01 -13.55 3.52
C HIS A 144 4.15 -15.01 3.04
N PRO A 145 3.74 -15.98 3.86
CA PRO A 145 3.76 -17.41 3.53
C PRO A 145 2.99 -17.79 2.25
N ASP A 146 1.90 -17.08 1.94
CA ASP A 146 1.12 -17.29 0.71
C ASP A 146 1.79 -16.73 -0.56
N GLY A 147 2.95 -16.08 -0.40
CA GLY A 147 3.71 -15.47 -1.50
C GLY A 147 3.33 -14.02 -1.79
N SER A 148 2.31 -13.46 -1.13
CA SER A 148 2.03 -12.03 -1.19
C SER A 148 3.15 -11.21 -0.53
N LEU A 149 3.26 -9.95 -0.93
CA LEU A 149 4.25 -9.00 -0.46
C LEU A 149 3.57 -7.81 0.21
N ILE A 150 4.19 -7.30 1.26
CA ILE A 150 3.93 -5.97 1.82
C ILE A 150 5.11 -5.08 1.43
N ILE A 151 4.83 -3.93 0.85
CA ILE A 151 5.85 -2.96 0.44
C ILE A 151 5.54 -1.66 1.16
N ASN A 152 6.31 -1.33 2.21
CA ASN A 152 6.20 -0.05 2.89
C ASN A 152 6.91 1.01 2.07
N VAL A 153 6.27 2.16 1.90
CA VAL A 153 6.69 3.21 0.99
C VAL A 153 6.61 4.57 1.68
N THR A 154 7.69 5.34 1.56
CA THR A 154 7.74 6.74 1.96
C THR A 154 7.85 7.62 0.71
N GLY A 155 7.05 8.68 0.71
CA GLY A 155 6.92 9.61 -0.40
C GLY A 155 6.92 11.06 0.05
N GLN A 156 7.17 11.96 -0.89
CA GLN A 156 7.02 13.39 -0.69
C GLN A 156 6.18 13.98 -1.82
N PHE A 157 5.10 14.68 -1.45
CA PHE A 157 4.26 15.39 -2.39
C PHE A 157 4.35 16.89 -2.15
N ASP A 158 4.58 17.64 -3.23
CA ASP A 158 4.41 19.07 -3.21
C ASP A 158 2.93 19.43 -3.42
N TYR A 159 2.40 20.29 -2.55
CA TYR A 159 1.06 20.87 -2.66
C TYR A 159 1.15 22.40 -2.55
N PRO A 160 0.25 23.17 -3.19
CA PRO A 160 0.22 24.62 -3.04
C PRO A 160 0.00 25.02 -1.59
N ASP A 161 0.74 26.01 -1.08
CA ASP A 161 0.49 26.54 0.25
C ASP A 161 -0.94 27.11 0.32
N PRO A 162 -1.77 26.72 1.30
CA PRO A 162 -3.12 27.25 1.46
C PRO A 162 -3.15 28.77 1.68
N GLN A 163 -2.07 29.36 2.22
CA GLN A 163 -2.00 30.80 2.49
C GLN A 163 -1.35 31.60 1.37
N ASP A 164 -0.48 30.98 0.57
CA ASP A 164 0.21 31.59 -0.57
C ASP A 164 0.32 30.58 -1.71
N HIS A 165 -0.67 30.56 -2.59
CA HIS A 165 -0.73 29.63 -3.72
C HIS A 165 0.43 29.75 -4.73
N SER A 166 1.31 30.76 -4.60
CA SER A 166 2.55 30.86 -5.37
C SER A 166 3.68 29.96 -4.84
N GLN A 167 3.57 29.54 -3.57
CA GLN A 167 4.53 28.66 -2.91
C GLN A 167 4.01 27.22 -2.86
N LYS A 168 4.96 26.28 -2.81
CA LYS A 168 4.70 24.87 -2.62
C LYS A 168 5.21 24.44 -1.25
N LYS A 169 4.42 23.65 -0.55
CA LYS A 169 4.81 22.94 0.67
C LYS A 169 4.99 21.46 0.34
N ALA A 170 6.00 20.86 0.94
CA ALA A 170 6.22 19.42 0.89
C ALA A 170 5.43 18.75 2.02
N MET A 171 4.72 17.66 1.70
CA MET A 171 4.11 16.76 2.66
C MET A 171 4.76 15.39 2.49
N ILE A 172 5.29 14.85 3.59
CA ILE A 172 5.73 13.45 3.65
C ILE A 172 4.50 12.57 3.82
N VAL A 173 4.49 11.45 3.11
CA VAL A 173 3.46 10.42 3.22
C VAL A 173 4.07 9.07 3.47
N HIS A 174 3.33 8.24 4.18
CA HIS A 174 3.67 6.85 4.42
C HIS A 174 2.47 5.99 4.04
N PHE A 175 2.69 5.03 3.15
CA PHE A 175 1.68 4.06 2.76
C PHE A 175 2.32 2.69 2.51
N SER A 176 1.50 1.65 2.45
CA SER A 176 1.97 0.31 2.18
C SER A 176 1.17 -0.34 1.06
N LEU A 177 1.82 -1.18 0.25
CA LEU A 177 1.19 -1.95 -0.80
C LEU A 177 1.07 -3.41 -0.33
N LEU A 178 -0.14 -3.96 -0.33
CA LEU A 178 -0.34 -5.40 -0.32
C LEU A 178 -0.36 -5.88 -1.78
N LEU A 179 0.67 -6.60 -2.20
CA LEU A 179 0.84 -7.05 -3.58
C LEU A 179 0.77 -8.58 -3.66
N ALA A 180 -0.08 -9.09 -4.55
CA ALA A 180 -0.15 -10.52 -4.87
C ALA A 180 0.39 -10.72 -6.30
N PRO A 181 1.43 -11.57 -6.49
CA PRO A 181 1.86 -12.03 -7.80
C PRO A 181 0.76 -12.76 -8.57
N ALA A 182 0.95 -12.91 -9.88
CA ALA A 182 0.07 -13.78 -10.68
C ALA A 182 0.06 -15.21 -10.11
N GLY A 183 -1.13 -15.80 -10.04
CA GLY A 183 -1.37 -17.13 -9.45
C GLY A 183 -1.49 -17.15 -7.92
N THR A 184 -1.21 -16.06 -7.22
CA THR A 184 -1.35 -15.97 -5.75
C THR A 184 -2.75 -15.51 -5.35
N GLN A 185 -3.42 -16.27 -4.48
CA GLN A 185 -4.64 -15.86 -3.79
C GLN A 185 -4.33 -15.55 -2.32
N ILE A 186 -4.78 -14.41 -1.80
CA ILE A 186 -4.57 -14.05 -0.40
C ILE A 186 -5.50 -14.86 0.49
N GLN A 187 -4.92 -15.58 1.44
CA GLN A 187 -5.67 -16.59 2.22
C GLN A 187 -6.25 -16.02 3.53
N LYS A 188 -5.63 -14.97 4.06
CA LYS A 188 -6.02 -14.34 5.33
C LYS A 188 -5.47 -12.93 5.43
N ASN A 189 -6.02 -12.16 6.36
CA ASN A 189 -5.39 -10.94 6.83
C ASN A 189 -4.20 -11.31 7.75
N TRP A 190 -2.97 -11.01 7.33
CA TRP A 190 -1.77 -11.39 8.09
C TRP A 190 -1.52 -10.55 9.35
N GLN A 191 -2.22 -9.42 9.53
CA GLN A 191 -2.15 -8.64 10.78
C GLN A 191 -3.05 -9.22 11.87
N THR A 192 -4.27 -9.66 11.50
CA THR A 192 -5.27 -10.19 12.45
C THR A 192 -5.30 -11.72 12.52
N SER A 193 -4.69 -12.39 11.54
CA SER A 193 -4.79 -13.83 11.29
C SER A 193 -6.20 -14.34 10.95
N GLU A 194 -7.15 -13.45 10.68
CA GLU A 194 -8.51 -13.82 10.29
C GLU A 194 -8.53 -14.30 8.82
N PRO A 195 -9.12 -15.47 8.53
CA PRO A 195 -9.29 -15.96 7.16
C PRO A 195 -10.02 -14.97 6.28
N MET A 196 -9.70 -14.97 4.99
CA MET A 196 -10.44 -14.18 4.00
C MET A 196 -10.56 -14.93 2.68
N THR A 197 -11.54 -14.53 1.88
CA THR A 197 -11.63 -14.94 0.48
C THR A 197 -11.16 -13.80 -0.39
N ASP A 198 -10.11 -14.05 -1.16
CA ASP A 198 -9.66 -13.16 -2.22
C ASP A 198 -10.52 -13.40 -3.49
N THR A 199 -11.23 -12.37 -3.93
CA THR A 199 -12.17 -12.45 -5.06
C THR A 199 -11.60 -11.82 -6.34
N THR A 200 -10.35 -11.38 -6.30
CA THR A 200 -9.70 -10.76 -7.46
C THR A 200 -9.20 -11.81 -8.47
N ASP A 201 -9.13 -11.42 -9.75
CA ASP A 201 -8.58 -12.24 -10.83
C ASP A 201 -7.06 -12.44 -10.66
N SER A 202 -6.62 -13.70 -10.57
CA SER A 202 -5.22 -14.06 -10.30
C SER A 202 -4.38 -14.24 -11.56
N GLN A 203 -4.91 -13.98 -12.75
CA GLN A 203 -4.15 -14.05 -13.99
C GLN A 203 -3.02 -13.02 -14.07
N HIS A 204 -3.12 -11.92 -13.31
CA HIS A 204 -2.13 -10.85 -13.30
C HIS A 204 -1.71 -10.49 -11.87
N ALA A 205 -0.52 -9.90 -11.75
CA ALA A 205 -0.11 -9.30 -10.49
C ALA A 205 -1.04 -8.13 -10.14
N ARG A 206 -1.29 -7.94 -8.85
CA ARG A 206 -2.31 -7.04 -8.34
C ARG A 206 -1.90 -6.47 -7.00
N PHE A 207 -2.29 -5.24 -6.69
CA PHE A 207 -2.06 -4.67 -5.37
C PHE A 207 -3.24 -3.86 -4.85
N ALA A 208 -3.27 -3.66 -3.54
CA ALA A 208 -4.12 -2.68 -2.86
C ALA A 208 -3.29 -1.85 -1.88
N ILE A 209 -3.74 -0.63 -1.57
CA ILE A 209 -2.99 0.34 -0.75
C ILE A 209 -3.56 0.42 0.66
N ALA A 210 -2.67 0.51 1.63
CA ALA A 210 -2.89 0.80 3.04
C ALA A 210 -2.20 2.12 3.42
N THR A 211 -2.67 2.79 4.47
CA THR A 211 -2.08 4.04 4.96
C THR A 211 -1.48 3.87 6.36
N SER A 212 -0.61 4.80 6.73
CA SER A 212 -0.12 4.96 8.10
C SER A 212 -0.58 6.32 8.64
N ASP A 213 -1.06 6.31 9.89
CA ASP A 213 -1.49 7.51 10.61
C ASP A 213 -0.46 7.93 11.68
N ASP A 214 0.66 7.21 11.80
CA ASP A 214 1.66 7.35 12.85
C ASP A 214 3.09 7.51 12.30
N ASP A 215 3.21 8.20 11.17
CA ASP A 215 4.48 8.56 10.53
C ASP A 215 5.29 7.34 10.07
N GLY A 216 4.59 6.35 9.49
CA GLY A 216 5.18 5.14 8.92
C GLY A 216 5.57 4.06 9.93
N LYS A 217 5.26 4.24 11.22
CA LYS A 217 5.60 3.25 12.26
C LYS A 217 4.72 2.01 12.18
N THR A 218 3.43 2.20 11.95
CA THR A 218 2.45 1.14 11.73
C THR A 218 1.58 1.46 10.52
N PHE A 219 1.18 0.41 9.81
CA PHE A 219 0.30 0.52 8.65
C PHE A 219 -1.02 -0.19 8.95
N ASN A 220 -2.14 0.50 8.74
CA ASN A 220 -3.46 -0.11 8.81
C ASN A 220 -3.72 -0.85 7.49
N MET A 221 -3.48 -2.16 7.45
CA MET A 221 -3.64 -2.94 6.22
C MET A 221 -5.08 -3.35 5.93
N ALA A 222 -6.03 -3.09 6.84
CA ALA A 222 -7.42 -3.51 6.67
C ALA A 222 -8.05 -3.04 5.34
N PRO A 223 -7.85 -1.78 4.87
CA PRO A 223 -8.36 -1.35 3.57
C PRO A 223 -7.76 -2.13 2.40
N ALA A 224 -6.48 -2.50 2.47
CA ALA A 224 -5.82 -3.26 1.42
C ALA A 224 -6.40 -4.68 1.33
N TYR A 225 -6.52 -5.39 2.45
CA TYR A 225 -7.16 -6.72 2.48
C TYR A 225 -8.62 -6.67 2.02
N ALA A 226 -9.38 -5.65 2.43
CA ALA A 226 -10.74 -5.45 1.95
C ALA A 226 -10.78 -5.28 0.42
N GLY A 227 -9.81 -4.56 -0.17
CA GLY A 227 -9.67 -4.41 -1.61
C GLY A 227 -9.57 -5.75 -2.36
N PHE A 228 -8.83 -6.72 -1.82
CA PHE A 228 -8.78 -8.07 -2.39
C PHE A 228 -10.08 -8.87 -2.17
N ALA A 229 -10.75 -8.66 -1.02
CA ALA A 229 -12.01 -9.34 -0.73
C ALA A 229 -13.18 -8.91 -1.63
N VAL A 230 -13.16 -7.67 -2.15
CA VAL A 230 -14.26 -7.11 -2.97
C VAL A 230 -13.85 -6.80 -4.42
N ASN A 231 -12.75 -7.37 -4.91
CA ASN A 231 -12.23 -7.14 -6.24
C ASN A 231 -11.98 -5.66 -6.61
N ASN A 232 -11.43 -4.90 -5.66
CA ASN A 232 -10.99 -3.52 -5.84
C ASN A 232 -9.45 -3.43 -5.70
N SER A 233 -8.74 -4.10 -6.60
CA SER A 233 -7.27 -4.07 -6.69
C SER A 233 -6.80 -3.36 -7.94
N THR A 234 -5.60 -2.80 -7.89
CA THR A 234 -4.87 -2.25 -9.04
C THR A 234 -4.11 -3.39 -9.71
N VAL A 235 -4.29 -3.56 -11.03
CA VAL A 235 -3.80 -4.74 -11.76
C VAL A 235 -2.64 -4.36 -12.68
N LEU A 236 -1.63 -5.20 -12.77
CA LEU A 236 -0.51 -5.06 -13.71
C LEU A 236 -1.04 -5.08 -15.14
N SER A 237 -0.83 -3.98 -15.85
CA SER A 237 -1.14 -3.85 -17.26
C SER A 237 -0.14 -4.64 -18.08
N VAL A 238 -0.60 -5.74 -18.68
CA VAL A 238 0.15 -6.42 -19.73
C VAL A 238 0.04 -5.57 -20.99
N LYS A 239 1.17 -5.07 -21.51
CA LYS A 239 1.20 -4.50 -22.86
C LYS A 239 0.75 -5.61 -23.83
N ARG A 240 -0.44 -5.43 -24.41
CA ARG A 240 -0.89 -6.23 -25.56
C ARG A 240 -0.11 -5.82 -26.80
#